data_AF-A0A2X1NBY0-F1
#
_entry.id   AF-A0A2X1NBY0-F1
#
_cell.length_a   1.000
_cell.length_b   1.000
_cell.length_c   1.000
_cell.angle_alpha   90.00
_cell.angle_beta   90.00
_cell.angle_gamma   90.00
#
_symmetry.space_group_name_H-M   'P 1'
#
loop_
_entity.id
_entity.type
_entity.pdbx_description
1 polymer ?
#
loop_
_entity_poly.entity_id
_entity_poly.type
_entity_poly.pdbx_seq_one_letter_code
_entity_poly.pdbx_strand_id
1 'polypeptide(L)'
;MLRPVETPTREIKKLDGLWAFSLDRENCGIDQRWWESALQESRAIAVPGSFNDQFADADIRNYAGNVWYQREVFIPKGWAGQRIVLRFDAVTHYGKVWVNNQEVMEHQGGYTPFEADVTPYVIAGKSVRITVCVNNELNWQTIPPGMVITDENGKKKQSYFHDFFNYAGIHRSVMLYTTPNTWVDDITVVTHVAQDCNHASVDWQVVANGDVSVELRDADQQVVATGQGTSGTLQVVNPHLWQPGEGYLYELCVTAKSQTECDIYPLRVGIRSVAVKGEQFLINHKPFYFTGFGRHEDADLRGKGFDNVLMVHDHALMDWIGANSYRTSHYPYAEEMLDWADEHGIVVIDETAAVGFNLSLGIGFEAGNKPKELYSEEAVNGETQQAHLQAIKELIARDKNHPSVVMWSIATNRIPVRKVHGNISRHWRKQRVNSTRRVRSPASM
;
A
#
# COMPACT_ATOMS: atom_id res chain seq x y z
N MET A 1 8.74 2.19 -2.17
CA MET A 1 7.78 3.25 -1.81
C MET A 1 8.04 3.60 -0.36
N LEU A 2 8.15 4.88 -0.02
CA LEU A 2 8.33 5.31 1.36
C LEU A 2 7.02 5.85 1.93
N ARG A 3 6.84 5.64 3.23
CA ARG A 3 5.76 6.21 4.01
C ARG A 3 6.13 7.65 4.36
N PRO A 4 5.31 8.67 4.08
CA PRO A 4 5.60 10.03 4.54
C PRO A 4 5.64 10.08 6.07
N VAL A 5 6.72 10.65 6.62
CA VAL A 5 6.89 10.92 8.06
C VAL A 5 7.34 12.37 8.21
N GLU A 6 6.84 13.07 9.23
CA GLU A 6 7.31 14.41 9.56
C GLU A 6 8.69 14.36 10.23
N THR A 7 9.61 15.17 9.70
CA THR A 7 10.98 15.29 10.19
C THR A 7 11.38 16.76 10.11
N PRO A 8 12.57 17.17 10.59
CA PRO A 8 13.05 18.53 10.39
C PRO A 8 13.13 18.97 8.91
N THR A 9 13.07 18.03 7.96
CA THR A 9 13.22 18.28 6.52
C THR A 9 11.96 17.94 5.71
N ARG A 10 10.91 17.40 6.35
CA ARG A 10 9.69 16.90 5.71
C ARG A 10 8.48 17.32 6.51
N GLU A 11 7.51 17.95 5.86
CA GLU A 11 6.23 18.35 6.47
C GLU A 11 5.07 17.66 5.76
N ILE A 12 4.01 17.33 6.50
CA ILE A 12 2.83 16.65 5.94
C ILE A 12 1.59 17.48 6.20
N LYS A 13 0.77 17.65 5.17
CA LYS A 13 -0.57 18.23 5.26
C LYS A 13 -1.60 17.21 4.80
N LYS A 14 -2.35 16.65 5.75
CA LYS A 14 -3.50 15.79 5.46
C LYS A 14 -4.64 16.58 4.83
N LEU A 15 -5.27 15.96 3.83
CA LEU A 15 -6.42 16.48 3.09
C LEU A 15 -7.69 15.68 3.42
N ASP A 16 -7.71 15.01 4.56
CA ASP A 16 -8.88 14.32 5.10
C ASP A 16 -9.99 15.31 5.47
N GLY A 17 -11.22 14.83 5.53
CA GLY A 17 -12.42 15.59 5.85
C GLY A 17 -13.39 15.69 4.69
N LEU A 18 -14.06 16.85 4.56
CA LEU A 18 -15.14 17.05 3.60
C LEU A 18 -14.62 17.42 2.21
N TRP A 19 -15.10 16.70 1.21
CA TRP A 19 -14.88 16.94 -0.22
C TRP A 19 -16.22 17.15 -0.92
N ALA A 20 -16.23 17.85 -2.04
CA ALA A 20 -17.36 17.86 -2.96
C ALA A 20 -17.40 16.55 -3.74
N PHE A 21 -18.59 15.98 -3.91
CA PHE A 21 -18.81 14.67 -4.52
C PHE A 21 -19.95 14.71 -5.52
N SER A 22 -19.78 14.05 -6.66
CA SER A 22 -20.83 13.84 -7.65
C SER A 22 -20.69 12.50 -8.37
N LEU A 23 -21.81 11.91 -8.78
CA LEU A 23 -21.83 10.73 -9.65
C LEU A 23 -21.84 11.18 -11.11
N ASP A 24 -21.10 10.48 -11.97
CA ASP A 24 -21.12 10.72 -13.41
C ASP A 24 -21.93 9.64 -14.13
N ARG A 25 -23.25 9.70 -13.94
CA ARG A 25 -24.18 8.67 -14.48
C ARG A 25 -24.15 8.61 -16.01
N GLU A 26 -23.95 9.75 -16.66
CA GLU A 26 -23.88 9.87 -18.13
C GLU A 26 -22.47 9.67 -18.68
N ASN A 27 -21.48 9.42 -17.82
CA ASN A 27 -20.08 9.23 -18.16
C ASN A 27 -19.51 10.37 -19.04
N CYS A 28 -19.86 11.61 -18.70
CA CYS A 28 -19.56 12.80 -19.49
C CYS A 28 -18.51 13.72 -18.84
N GLY A 29 -18.08 13.42 -17.61
CA GLY A 29 -17.21 14.29 -16.83
C GLY A 29 -15.82 14.45 -17.41
N ILE A 30 -15.31 13.42 -18.12
CA ILE A 30 -14.04 13.54 -18.85
C ILE A 30 -14.20 14.43 -20.09
N ASP A 31 -15.24 14.19 -20.89
CA ASP A 31 -15.51 14.94 -22.12
C ASP A 31 -15.76 16.43 -21.85
N GLN A 32 -16.48 16.72 -20.78
CA GLN A 32 -16.81 18.08 -20.34
C GLN A 32 -15.75 18.70 -19.41
N ARG A 33 -14.68 17.96 -19.11
CA ARG A 33 -13.57 18.41 -18.27
C ARG A 33 -14.02 18.97 -16.93
N TRP A 34 -14.80 18.20 -16.17
CA TRP A 34 -15.35 18.61 -14.87
C TRP A 34 -14.30 19.08 -13.86
N TRP A 35 -13.03 18.73 -14.04
CA TRP A 35 -11.92 19.23 -13.22
C TRP A 35 -11.59 20.72 -13.43
N GLU A 36 -12.02 21.36 -14.53
CA GLU A 36 -11.71 22.76 -14.85
C GLU A 36 -12.48 23.78 -13.99
N SER A 37 -13.60 23.37 -13.39
CA SER A 37 -14.45 24.23 -12.55
C SER A 37 -14.97 23.49 -11.32
N ALA A 38 -15.75 24.19 -10.47
CA ALA A 38 -16.38 23.55 -9.33
C ALA A 38 -17.42 22.51 -9.79
N LEU A 39 -17.41 21.32 -9.18
CA LEU A 39 -18.40 20.28 -9.47
C LEU A 39 -19.83 20.79 -9.23
N GLN A 40 -20.63 20.79 -10.29
CA GLN A 40 -22.06 21.11 -10.24
C GLN A 40 -22.84 19.92 -9.65
N GLU A 41 -24.02 20.20 -9.08
CA GLU A 41 -24.87 19.17 -8.43
C GLU A 41 -24.13 18.30 -7.41
N SER A 42 -23.13 18.90 -6.74
CA SER A 42 -22.29 18.19 -5.79
C SER A 42 -22.89 18.19 -4.38
N ARG A 43 -22.48 17.18 -3.60
CA ARG A 43 -22.78 17.08 -2.17
C ARG A 43 -21.51 16.82 -1.37
N ALA A 44 -21.54 17.09 -0.07
CA ALA A 44 -20.41 16.79 0.81
C ALA A 44 -20.24 15.27 0.98
N ILE A 45 -19.00 14.79 0.94
CA ILE A 45 -18.59 13.43 1.28
C ILE A 45 -17.39 13.46 2.23
N ALA A 46 -17.28 12.49 3.13
CA ALA A 46 -16.10 12.33 3.99
C ALA A 46 -15.04 11.45 3.31
N VAL A 47 -13.78 11.87 3.44
CA VAL A 47 -12.57 11.15 3.04
C VAL A 47 -11.62 11.11 4.25
N PRO A 48 -11.05 9.96 4.65
CA PRO A 48 -11.23 8.63 4.06
C PRO A 48 -12.61 8.01 4.32
N GLY A 49 -13.14 7.26 3.36
CA GLY A 49 -14.45 6.62 3.44
C GLY A 49 -14.91 6.01 2.12
N SER A 50 -15.63 4.88 2.18
CA SER A 50 -16.35 4.38 1.01
C SER A 50 -17.54 5.28 0.71
N PHE A 51 -17.82 5.59 -0.55
CA PHE A 51 -18.96 6.47 -0.87
C PHE A 51 -20.32 5.79 -0.70
N ASN A 52 -20.33 4.45 -0.71
CA ASN A 52 -21.52 3.65 -0.91
C ASN A 52 -22.55 3.83 0.22
N ASP A 53 -22.10 3.84 1.48
CA ASP A 53 -23.00 3.76 2.65
C ASP A 53 -23.14 5.11 3.39
N GLN A 54 -22.38 6.14 2.98
CA GLN A 54 -22.41 7.47 3.62
C GLN A 54 -23.74 8.23 3.42
N PHE A 55 -24.55 7.83 2.44
CA PHE A 55 -25.76 8.57 2.07
C PHE A 55 -27.07 7.82 2.35
N ALA A 56 -27.00 6.59 2.87
CA ALA A 56 -28.16 5.72 3.07
C ALA A 56 -29.08 5.60 1.82
N ASP A 57 -28.46 5.56 0.64
CA ASP A 57 -29.13 5.55 -0.66
C ASP A 57 -28.68 4.34 -1.48
N ALA A 58 -29.61 3.44 -1.82
CA ALA A 58 -29.32 2.22 -2.56
C ALA A 58 -28.79 2.50 -3.98
N ASP A 59 -29.26 3.55 -4.65
CA ASP A 59 -28.81 3.88 -6.00
C ASP A 59 -27.38 4.45 -6.02
N ILE A 60 -26.94 5.07 -4.92
CA ILE A 60 -25.54 5.44 -4.72
C ILE A 60 -24.74 4.21 -4.31
N ARG A 61 -25.23 3.43 -3.33
CA ARG A 61 -24.57 2.22 -2.82
C ARG A 61 -24.21 1.26 -3.94
N ASN A 62 -25.13 1.02 -4.86
CA ASN A 62 -24.99 0.08 -5.96
C ASN A 62 -24.51 0.73 -7.28
N TYR A 63 -24.09 1.99 -7.27
CA TYR A 63 -23.58 2.66 -8.46
C TYR A 63 -22.32 1.96 -8.99
N ALA A 64 -22.24 1.77 -10.31
CA ALA A 64 -21.06 1.27 -11.01
C ALA A 64 -20.70 2.26 -12.13
N GLY A 65 -19.50 2.84 -12.05
CA GLY A 65 -19.07 3.90 -12.97
C GLY A 65 -18.06 4.86 -12.35
N ASN A 66 -18.02 6.05 -12.95
CA ASN A 66 -17.15 7.14 -12.51
C ASN A 66 -17.85 8.02 -11.46
N VAL A 67 -17.13 8.30 -10.38
CA VAL A 67 -17.53 9.30 -9.38
C VAL A 67 -16.43 10.33 -9.23
N TRP A 68 -16.81 11.57 -8.91
CA TRP A 68 -15.90 12.70 -8.87
C TRP A 68 -15.80 13.24 -7.46
N TYR A 69 -14.56 13.39 -6.98
CA TYR A 69 -14.22 14.07 -5.74
C TYR A 69 -13.51 15.37 -6.06
N GLN A 70 -13.79 16.43 -5.34
CA GLN A 70 -13.10 17.71 -5.52
C GLN A 70 -12.93 18.47 -4.21
N ARG A 71 -11.76 19.07 -4.02
CA ARG A 71 -11.45 19.91 -2.85
C ARG A 71 -10.45 20.98 -3.20
N GLU A 72 -10.62 22.17 -2.62
CA GLU A 72 -9.59 23.21 -2.64
C GLU A 72 -8.69 23.13 -1.41
N VAL A 73 -7.41 23.45 -1.60
CA VAL A 73 -6.42 23.47 -0.53
C VAL A 73 -5.41 24.59 -0.74
N PHE A 74 -5.14 25.34 0.34
CA PHE A 74 -4.00 26.26 0.38
C PHE A 74 -2.68 25.51 0.53
N ILE A 75 -1.72 25.75 -0.37
CA ILE A 75 -0.35 25.28 -0.20
C ILE A 75 0.33 26.14 0.87
N PRO A 76 0.96 25.57 1.92
CA PRO A 76 1.68 26.34 2.92
C PRO A 76 2.76 27.24 2.31
N LYS A 77 2.88 28.47 2.80
CA LYS A 77 3.89 29.43 2.31
C LYS A 77 5.33 28.96 2.56
N GLY A 78 5.55 28.23 3.65
CA GLY A 78 6.86 27.70 4.05
C GLY A 78 7.43 26.65 3.09
N TRP A 79 6.60 26.10 2.19
CA TRP A 79 7.02 25.08 1.23
C TRP A 79 7.66 25.66 -0.04
N ALA A 80 7.89 26.97 -0.10
CA ALA A 80 8.55 27.60 -1.24
C ALA A 80 9.96 27.00 -1.45
N GLY A 81 10.26 26.58 -2.68
CA GLY A 81 11.54 25.98 -3.06
C GLY A 81 11.73 24.52 -2.62
N GLN A 82 10.74 23.92 -1.95
CA GLN A 82 10.73 22.49 -1.62
C GLN A 82 10.10 21.70 -2.77
N ARG A 83 10.43 20.41 -2.85
CA ARG A 83 9.68 19.45 -3.64
C ARG A 83 8.36 19.15 -2.92
N ILE A 84 7.23 19.32 -3.60
CA ILE A 84 5.89 19.09 -3.08
C ILE A 84 5.29 17.88 -3.79
N VAL A 85 4.88 16.87 -3.03
CA VAL A 85 4.33 15.62 -3.55
C VAL A 85 2.90 15.45 -3.06
N LEU A 86 1.99 15.10 -3.97
CA LEU A 86 0.62 14.69 -3.64
C LEU A 86 0.57 13.16 -3.62
N ARG A 87 0.10 12.59 -2.51
CA ARG A 87 -0.02 11.15 -2.29
C ARG A 87 -1.43 10.78 -1.89
N PHE A 88 -1.91 9.69 -2.47
CA PHE A 88 -3.10 8.98 -2.02
C PHE A 88 -2.66 7.62 -1.48
N ASP A 89 -3.03 7.30 -0.23
CA ASP A 89 -2.67 6.00 0.35
C ASP A 89 -3.51 4.85 -0.24
N ALA A 90 -4.73 5.14 -0.71
CA ALA A 90 -5.56 4.23 -1.51
C ALA A 90 -6.75 4.96 -2.16
N VAL A 91 -6.95 4.71 -3.46
CA VAL A 91 -8.17 5.06 -4.21
C VAL A 91 -8.74 3.80 -4.84
N THR A 92 -9.90 3.36 -4.37
CA THR A 92 -10.51 2.09 -4.76
C THR A 92 -11.55 2.30 -5.86
N HIS A 93 -11.42 1.77 -7.08
CA HIS A 93 -10.40 0.82 -7.60
C HIS A 93 -9.37 1.42 -8.55
N TYR A 94 -9.74 2.53 -9.19
CA TYR A 94 -8.91 3.31 -10.08
C TYR A 94 -9.09 4.80 -9.77
N GLY A 95 -8.02 5.59 -9.90
CA GLY A 95 -8.02 7.02 -9.66
C GLY A 95 -7.29 7.78 -10.75
N LYS A 96 -7.87 8.89 -11.22
CA LYS A 96 -7.22 9.88 -12.09
C LYS A 96 -7.33 11.26 -11.46
N VAL A 97 -6.21 11.97 -11.36
CA VAL A 97 -6.11 13.19 -10.53
C VAL A 97 -5.67 14.39 -11.35
N TRP A 98 -6.35 15.52 -11.12
CA TRP A 98 -5.99 16.82 -11.65
C TRP A 98 -5.70 17.81 -10.53
N VAL A 99 -4.64 18.60 -10.68
CA VAL A 99 -4.35 19.79 -9.88
C VAL A 99 -4.59 21.01 -10.75
N ASN A 100 -5.60 21.80 -10.38
CA ASN A 100 -6.24 22.78 -11.25
C ASN A 100 -6.68 22.10 -12.56
N ASN A 101 -6.02 22.42 -13.67
CA ASN A 101 -6.33 21.86 -14.99
C ASN A 101 -5.28 20.85 -15.47
N GLN A 102 -4.25 20.59 -14.66
CA GLN A 102 -3.16 19.69 -15.01
C GLN A 102 -3.44 18.28 -14.49
N GLU A 103 -3.45 17.30 -15.38
CA GLU A 103 -3.43 15.89 -15.00
C GLU A 103 -2.06 15.54 -14.40
N VAL A 104 -2.04 14.98 -13.20
CA VAL A 104 -0.80 14.73 -12.44
C VAL A 104 -0.51 13.26 -12.16
N MET A 105 -1.54 12.41 -12.08
CA MET A 105 -1.37 10.96 -11.84
C MET A 105 -2.60 10.16 -12.23
N GLU A 106 -2.37 8.88 -12.51
CA GLU A 106 -3.36 7.85 -12.81
C GLU A 106 -2.91 6.53 -12.18
N HIS A 107 -3.83 5.78 -11.58
CA HIS A 107 -3.51 4.52 -10.90
C HIS A 107 -4.65 3.52 -10.97
N GLN A 108 -4.30 2.25 -11.22
CA GLN A 108 -5.19 1.10 -11.13
C GLN A 108 -4.69 0.17 -10.02
N GLY A 109 -5.48 0.01 -8.96
CA GLY A 109 -5.12 -0.78 -7.79
C GLY A 109 -5.72 -0.17 -6.53
N GLY A 110 -6.74 -0.81 -5.97
CA GLY A 110 -7.57 -0.14 -4.95
C GLY A 110 -6.96 0.01 -3.56
N TYR A 111 -5.75 -0.48 -3.29
CA TYR A 111 -5.28 -0.75 -1.93
C TYR A 111 -3.81 -0.39 -1.68
N THR A 112 -3.14 0.20 -2.66
CA THR A 112 -1.73 0.59 -2.59
C THR A 112 -1.56 2.07 -2.90
N PRO A 113 -0.56 2.74 -2.29
CA PRO A 113 -0.36 4.16 -2.51
C PRO A 113 0.17 4.47 -3.91
N PHE A 114 -0.19 5.66 -4.40
CA PHE A 114 0.42 6.28 -5.57
C PHE A 114 0.59 7.78 -5.35
N GLU A 115 1.63 8.37 -5.94
CA GLU A 115 2.02 9.75 -5.69
C GLU A 115 2.69 10.38 -6.90
N ALA A 116 2.66 11.72 -6.96
CA ALA A 116 3.32 12.49 -8.00
C ALA A 116 3.88 13.81 -7.46
N ASP A 117 5.01 14.22 -8.00
CA ASP A 117 5.56 15.56 -7.78
C ASP A 117 4.66 16.61 -8.45
N VAL A 118 4.08 17.49 -7.64
CA VAL A 118 3.16 18.54 -8.08
C VAL A 118 3.78 19.94 -8.01
N THR A 119 5.07 20.03 -7.66
CA THR A 119 5.81 21.30 -7.55
C THR A 119 5.61 22.22 -8.76
N PRO A 120 5.67 21.73 -10.02
CA PRO A 120 5.53 22.60 -11.20
C PRO A 120 4.12 23.20 -11.37
N TYR A 121 3.12 22.68 -10.67
CA TYR A 121 1.70 22.98 -10.88
C TYR A 121 1.06 23.75 -9.73
N VAL A 122 1.82 23.97 -8.65
CA VAL A 122 1.35 24.63 -7.45
C VAL A 122 2.25 25.79 -7.06
N ILE A 123 1.66 26.79 -6.39
CA ILE A 123 2.40 27.96 -5.89
C ILE A 123 2.18 28.03 -4.39
N ALA A 124 3.28 28.01 -3.63
CA ALA A 124 3.23 28.17 -2.17
C ALA A 124 2.48 29.45 -1.78
N GLY A 125 1.55 29.32 -0.84
CA GLY A 125 0.66 30.40 -0.39
C GLY A 125 -0.59 30.64 -1.23
N LYS A 126 -0.84 29.86 -2.29
CA LYS A 126 -2.06 29.93 -3.11
C LYS A 126 -2.97 28.73 -2.84
N SER A 127 -4.27 28.92 -3.07
CA SER A 127 -5.24 27.82 -3.14
C SER A 127 -5.07 27.10 -4.48
N VAL A 128 -5.15 25.78 -4.46
CA VAL A 128 -5.23 24.93 -5.65
C VAL A 128 -6.43 24.00 -5.52
N ARG A 129 -7.06 23.69 -6.65
CA ARG A 129 -8.17 22.73 -6.72
C ARG A 129 -7.60 21.35 -7.04
N ILE A 130 -8.01 20.34 -6.30
CA ILE A 130 -7.69 18.94 -6.58
C ILE A 130 -9.00 18.27 -6.98
N THR A 131 -9.02 17.66 -8.16
CA THR A 131 -10.15 16.87 -8.66
C THR A 131 -9.70 15.45 -8.89
N VAL A 132 -10.50 14.47 -8.49
CA VAL A 132 -10.23 13.05 -8.64
C VAL A 132 -11.43 12.37 -9.30
N CYS A 133 -11.21 11.71 -10.43
CA CYS A 133 -12.16 10.75 -11.00
C CYS A 133 -11.82 9.38 -10.42
N VAL A 134 -12.78 8.76 -9.74
CA VAL A 134 -12.66 7.42 -9.15
C VAL A 134 -13.56 6.48 -9.92
N ASN A 135 -13.03 5.34 -10.36
CA ASN A 135 -13.78 4.30 -11.03
C ASN A 135 -13.83 3.04 -10.16
N ASN A 136 -15.01 2.43 -10.03
CA ASN A 136 -15.23 1.23 -9.22
C ASN A 136 -15.53 -0.05 -10.02
N GLU A 137 -15.33 0.00 -11.34
CA GLU A 137 -15.59 -1.12 -12.23
C GLU A 137 -14.46 -2.15 -12.14
N LEU A 138 -14.83 -3.43 -12.11
CA LEU A 138 -13.91 -4.57 -12.17
C LEU A 138 -14.15 -5.34 -13.47
N ASN A 139 -13.06 -5.69 -14.13
CA ASN A 139 -13.03 -6.53 -15.32
C ASN A 139 -12.09 -7.74 -15.10
N TRP A 140 -11.81 -8.52 -16.14
CA TRP A 140 -10.97 -9.71 -15.99
C TRP A 140 -9.48 -9.42 -15.77
N GLN A 141 -9.02 -8.22 -16.08
CA GLN A 141 -7.65 -7.75 -15.92
C GLN A 141 -7.44 -6.94 -14.64
N THR A 142 -8.50 -6.55 -13.92
CA THR A 142 -8.38 -5.90 -12.60
C THR A 142 -8.06 -6.92 -11.51
N ILE A 143 -7.53 -6.40 -10.39
CA ILE A 143 -7.25 -7.18 -9.17
C ILE A 143 -8.03 -6.54 -8.02
N PRO A 144 -9.14 -7.14 -7.54
CA PRO A 144 -9.71 -8.43 -7.96
C PRO A 144 -10.40 -8.39 -9.34
N PRO A 145 -10.62 -9.55 -9.99
CA PRO A 145 -11.39 -9.63 -11.23
C PRO A 145 -12.90 -9.51 -11.01
N GLY A 146 -13.60 -9.05 -12.04
CA GLY A 146 -15.05 -9.01 -12.09
C GLY A 146 -15.59 -8.86 -13.51
N MET A 147 -16.88 -8.61 -13.64
CA MET A 147 -17.56 -8.33 -14.91
C MET A 147 -18.56 -7.20 -14.73
N VAL A 148 -18.52 -6.21 -15.62
CA VAL A 148 -19.57 -5.17 -15.69
C VAL A 148 -20.61 -5.59 -16.70
N ILE A 149 -21.88 -5.58 -16.30
CA ILE A 149 -23.01 -5.92 -17.17
C ILE A 149 -23.84 -4.66 -17.35
N THR A 150 -24.02 -4.25 -18.59
CA THR A 150 -24.91 -3.16 -18.96
C THR A 150 -26.30 -3.73 -19.24
N ASP A 151 -27.32 -3.24 -18.54
CA ASP A 151 -28.70 -3.63 -18.82
C ASP A 151 -29.28 -2.92 -20.05
N GLU A 152 -30.50 -3.28 -20.43
CA GLU A 152 -31.20 -2.74 -21.61
C GLU A 152 -31.42 -1.22 -21.57
N ASN A 153 -31.37 -0.62 -20.38
CA ASN A 153 -31.52 0.83 -20.18
C ASN A 153 -30.17 1.56 -20.13
N GLY A 154 -29.06 0.86 -20.37
CA GLY A 154 -27.71 1.42 -20.31
C GLY A 154 -27.11 1.51 -18.90
N LYS A 155 -27.82 1.06 -17.84
CA LYS A 155 -27.30 1.09 -16.47
C LYS A 155 -26.29 -0.03 -16.27
N LYS A 156 -25.09 0.31 -15.79
CA LYS A 156 -24.05 -0.66 -15.43
C LYS A 156 -24.37 -1.31 -14.08
N LYS A 157 -24.13 -2.62 -14.00
CA LYS A 157 -24.18 -3.42 -12.76
C LYS A 157 -22.88 -4.21 -12.64
N GLN A 158 -22.20 -4.09 -11.51
CA GLN A 158 -20.99 -4.84 -11.24
C GLN A 158 -21.32 -6.26 -10.78
N SER A 159 -20.69 -7.26 -11.40
CA SER A 159 -20.62 -8.65 -10.95
C SER A 159 -19.19 -8.99 -10.51
N TYR A 160 -19.03 -9.76 -9.44
CA TYR A 160 -17.73 -10.12 -8.89
C TYR A 160 -17.79 -11.43 -8.11
N PHE A 161 -16.63 -12.07 -7.93
CA PHE A 161 -16.50 -13.46 -7.47
C PHE A 161 -15.90 -13.59 -6.05
N HIS A 162 -16.06 -12.56 -5.22
CA HIS A 162 -15.57 -12.51 -3.85
C HIS A 162 -16.72 -12.15 -2.88
N ASP A 163 -16.56 -12.53 -1.60
CA ASP A 163 -17.64 -12.52 -0.60
C ASP A 163 -17.65 -11.30 0.33
N PHE A 164 -17.04 -10.20 -0.12
CA PHE A 164 -17.16 -8.90 0.54
C PHE A 164 -17.79 -7.91 -0.43
N PHE A 165 -18.49 -6.91 0.10
CA PHE A 165 -19.10 -5.89 -0.74
C PHE A 165 -18.04 -5.05 -1.47
N ASN A 166 -18.32 -4.73 -2.74
CA ASN A 166 -17.45 -3.94 -3.62
C ASN A 166 -17.50 -2.44 -3.28
N TYR A 167 -17.16 -2.11 -2.04
CA TYR A 167 -16.95 -0.73 -1.59
C TYR A 167 -15.86 -0.06 -2.42
N ALA A 168 -16.05 1.23 -2.69
CA ALA A 168 -15.15 2.04 -3.49
C ALA A 168 -15.14 3.50 -3.00
N GLY A 169 -14.17 4.28 -3.50
CA GLY A 169 -13.93 5.65 -3.08
C GLY A 169 -12.48 5.87 -2.64
N ILE A 170 -12.25 6.99 -1.95
CA ILE A 170 -10.94 7.30 -1.37
C ILE A 170 -10.92 6.72 0.05
N HIS A 171 -10.42 5.50 0.19
CA HIS A 171 -10.52 4.73 1.44
C HIS A 171 -9.46 5.07 2.49
N ARG A 172 -8.36 5.72 2.10
CA ARG A 172 -7.27 6.09 3.00
C ARG A 172 -6.87 7.54 2.81
N SER A 173 -5.98 8.00 3.68
CA SER A 173 -5.58 9.39 3.76
C SER A 173 -5.09 9.92 2.42
N VAL A 174 -5.45 11.17 2.14
CA VAL A 174 -4.86 11.96 1.05
C VAL A 174 -3.95 12.99 1.69
N MET A 175 -2.75 13.17 1.17
CA MET A 175 -1.81 14.11 1.77
C MET A 175 -0.96 14.82 0.72
N LEU A 176 -0.66 16.08 1.01
CA LEU A 176 0.49 16.74 0.42
C LEU A 176 1.65 16.62 1.41
N TYR A 177 2.85 16.34 0.94
CA TYR A 177 4.04 16.40 1.77
C TYR A 177 5.20 17.06 1.04
N THR A 178 6.20 17.51 1.80
CA THR A 178 7.42 18.08 1.26
C THR A 178 8.63 17.19 1.44
N THR A 179 9.58 17.34 0.52
CA THR A 179 10.97 16.95 0.71
C THR A 179 11.87 18.08 0.23
N PRO A 180 13.15 18.11 0.65
CA PRO A 180 14.16 18.92 -0.04
C PRO A 180 14.36 18.42 -1.48
N ASN A 181 15.12 19.17 -2.28
CA ASN A 181 15.49 18.78 -3.65
C ASN A 181 16.64 17.74 -3.67
N THR A 182 17.29 17.51 -2.55
CA THR A 182 18.00 16.29 -2.20
C THR A 182 17.14 15.48 -1.24
N TRP A 183 16.68 14.29 -1.63
CA TRP A 183 15.78 13.46 -0.83
C TRP A 183 16.12 11.97 -0.89
N VAL A 184 15.73 11.27 0.17
CA VAL A 184 15.65 9.80 0.21
C VAL A 184 14.34 9.34 -0.42
N ASP A 185 14.45 8.47 -1.42
CA ASP A 185 13.34 8.02 -2.28
C ASP A 185 12.91 6.58 -1.99
N ASP A 186 13.84 5.69 -1.67
CA ASP A 186 13.55 4.32 -1.29
C ASP A 186 14.58 3.77 -0.32
N ILE A 187 14.14 2.89 0.59
CA ILE A 187 14.99 2.19 1.55
C ILE A 187 14.60 0.72 1.55
N THR A 188 15.58 -0.17 1.60
CA THR A 188 15.38 -1.60 1.83
C THR A 188 16.27 -2.06 2.97
N VAL A 189 15.68 -2.73 3.96
CA VAL A 189 16.41 -3.30 5.10
C VAL A 189 16.21 -4.80 5.17
N VAL A 190 17.28 -5.55 5.42
CA VAL A 190 17.23 -6.99 5.68
C VAL A 190 18.02 -7.32 6.94
N THR A 191 17.39 -8.03 7.87
CA THR A 191 17.99 -8.40 9.15
C THR A 191 18.36 -9.88 9.17
N HIS A 192 19.56 -10.19 9.65
CA HIS A 192 20.03 -11.55 9.86
C HIS A 192 20.34 -11.74 11.34
N VAL A 193 19.84 -12.81 11.94
CA VAL A 193 20.06 -13.14 13.35
C VAL A 193 20.89 -14.42 13.42
N ALA A 194 22.02 -14.39 14.12
CA ALA A 194 22.85 -15.57 14.34
C ALA A 194 22.13 -16.62 15.21
N GLN A 195 22.58 -17.89 15.16
CA GLN A 195 21.94 -18.98 15.91
C GLN A 195 22.02 -18.79 17.43
N ASP A 196 23.07 -18.14 17.91
CA ASP A 196 23.26 -17.81 19.33
C ASP A 196 22.41 -16.62 19.79
N CYS A 197 21.73 -15.92 18.85
CA CYS A 197 20.97 -14.69 19.07
C CYS A 197 21.79 -13.51 19.65
N ASN A 198 23.11 -13.63 19.75
CA ASN A 198 24.00 -12.59 20.31
C ASN A 198 24.58 -11.68 19.24
N HIS A 199 24.38 -11.99 17.96
CA HIS A 199 24.86 -11.19 16.84
C HIS A 199 23.76 -11.05 15.80
N ALA A 200 23.59 -9.83 15.29
CA ALA A 200 22.77 -9.56 14.13
C ALA A 200 23.48 -8.64 13.14
N SER A 201 23.13 -8.79 11.87
CA SER A 201 23.52 -7.85 10.83
C SER A 201 22.28 -7.23 10.18
N VAL A 202 22.36 -5.93 9.92
CA VAL A 202 21.31 -5.15 9.27
C VAL A 202 21.87 -4.63 7.95
N ASP A 203 21.48 -5.28 6.87
CA ASP A 203 21.82 -4.85 5.52
C ASP A 203 20.88 -3.72 5.10
N TRP A 204 21.43 -2.65 4.53
CA TRP A 204 20.64 -1.55 3.99
C TRP A 204 20.97 -1.27 2.52
N GLN A 205 19.97 -0.78 1.81
CA GLN A 205 20.11 -0.17 0.50
C GLN A 205 19.21 1.08 0.44
N VAL A 206 19.76 2.20 -0.01
CA VAL A 206 19.12 3.51 -0.07
C VAL A 206 19.20 4.05 -1.49
N VAL A 207 18.08 4.56 -2.00
CA VAL A 207 18.01 5.37 -3.22
C VAL A 207 17.81 6.82 -2.78
N ALA A 208 18.78 7.68 -3.11
CA ALA A 208 18.76 9.10 -2.80
C ALA A 208 19.64 9.87 -3.78
N ASN A 209 19.40 11.17 -3.95
CA ASN A 209 20.24 12.07 -4.73
C ASN A 209 21.15 12.93 -3.82
N GLY A 210 22.14 12.27 -3.22
CA GLY A 210 23.14 12.90 -2.35
C GLY A 210 24.04 11.85 -1.70
N ASP A 211 25.03 12.31 -0.93
CA ASP A 211 25.85 11.43 -0.10
C ASP A 211 25.01 10.88 1.05
N VAL A 212 25.04 9.56 1.25
CA VAL A 212 24.23 8.88 2.25
C VAL A 212 25.08 8.50 3.47
N SER A 213 24.57 8.83 4.66
CA SER A 213 25.01 8.27 5.93
C SER A 213 23.83 7.65 6.67
N VAL A 214 24.07 6.55 7.37
CA VAL A 214 23.05 5.86 8.16
C VAL A 214 23.49 5.70 9.61
N GLU A 215 22.55 5.90 10.53
CA GLU A 215 22.73 5.65 11.97
C GLU A 215 21.60 4.73 12.41
N LEU A 216 21.93 3.60 13.03
CA LEU A 216 20.95 2.75 13.71
C LEU A 216 20.95 3.14 15.19
N ARG A 217 19.77 3.51 15.69
CA ARG A 217 19.53 3.92 17.06
C ARG A 217 18.64 2.91 17.76
N ASP A 218 18.94 2.67 19.03
CA ASP A 218 18.06 1.91 19.91
C ASP A 218 16.82 2.72 20.33
N ALA A 219 15.93 2.10 21.10
CA ALA A 219 14.70 2.75 21.59
C ALA A 219 14.96 3.98 22.49
N ASP A 220 16.15 4.08 23.10
CA ASP A 220 16.58 5.22 23.92
C ASP A 220 17.32 6.29 23.09
N GLN A 221 17.29 6.16 21.76
CA GLN A 221 17.93 7.06 20.79
C GLN A 221 19.48 7.05 20.84
N GLN A 222 20.09 6.02 21.44
CA GLN A 222 21.53 5.83 21.42
C GLN A 222 21.97 5.19 20.11
N VAL A 223 23.00 5.75 19.47
CA VAL A 223 23.56 5.21 18.23
C VAL A 223 24.32 3.92 18.53
N VAL A 224 23.80 2.79 18.05
CA VAL A 224 24.39 1.45 18.22
C VAL A 224 25.25 1.02 17.04
N ALA A 225 25.01 1.58 15.85
CA ALA A 225 25.82 1.32 14.67
C ALA A 225 25.73 2.48 13.67
N THR A 226 26.78 2.68 12.88
CA THR A 226 26.83 3.72 11.84
C THR A 226 27.38 3.16 10.53
N GLY A 227 26.94 3.71 9.41
CA GLY A 227 27.41 3.35 8.08
C GLY A 227 27.42 4.53 7.11
N GLN A 228 28.19 4.40 6.04
CA GLN A 228 28.26 5.38 4.95
C GLN A 228 28.02 4.70 3.61
N GLY A 229 27.54 5.47 2.64
CA GLY A 229 27.23 5.01 1.31
C GLY A 229 25.78 4.53 1.14
N THR A 230 25.40 4.35 -0.12
CA THR A 230 24.03 3.98 -0.52
C THR A 230 23.68 2.53 -0.25
N SER A 231 24.63 1.70 0.18
CA SER A 231 24.40 0.33 0.63
C SER A 231 25.50 -0.13 1.57
N GLY A 232 25.17 -1.02 2.50
CA GLY A 232 26.15 -1.63 3.40
C GLY A 232 25.50 -2.54 4.43
N THR A 233 26.27 -2.90 5.46
CA THR A 233 25.83 -3.76 6.56
C THR A 233 26.25 -3.20 7.90
N LEU A 234 25.31 -3.05 8.83
CA LEU A 234 25.56 -2.67 10.22
C LEU A 234 25.64 -3.94 11.06
N GLN A 235 26.61 -4.00 11.97
CA GLN A 235 26.73 -5.10 12.92
C GLN A 235 26.17 -4.65 14.27
N VAL A 236 25.29 -5.47 14.86
CA VAL A 236 24.71 -5.22 16.18
C VAL A 236 25.07 -6.39 17.08
N VAL A 237 25.86 -6.09 18.11
CA VAL A 237 26.26 -7.06 19.13
C VAL A 237 25.23 -7.03 20.26
N ASN A 238 24.83 -8.22 20.70
CA ASN A 238 23.81 -8.43 21.74
C ASN A 238 22.49 -7.69 21.43
N PRO A 239 21.89 -7.92 20.25
CA PRO A 239 20.72 -7.15 19.80
C PRO A 239 19.49 -7.46 20.67
N HIS A 240 18.73 -6.41 21.02
CA HIS A 240 17.33 -6.55 21.38
C HIS A 240 16.52 -6.96 20.14
N LEU A 241 16.13 -8.23 20.05
CA LEU A 241 15.39 -8.75 18.90
C LEU A 241 13.95 -8.27 18.92
N TRP A 242 13.38 -8.02 17.74
CA TRP A 242 11.92 -7.93 17.60
C TRP A 242 11.33 -9.32 17.84
N GLN A 243 10.44 -9.42 18.82
CA GLN A 243 9.78 -10.66 19.22
C GLN A 243 8.26 -10.49 19.18
N PRO A 244 7.51 -11.55 18.81
CA PRO A 244 6.06 -11.54 18.98
C PRO A 244 5.67 -11.22 20.43
N GLY A 245 4.77 -10.26 20.60
CA GLY A 245 4.28 -9.79 21.91
C GLY A 245 5.08 -8.64 22.57
N GLU A 246 6.31 -8.35 22.15
CA GLU A 246 7.08 -7.20 22.66
C GLU A 246 7.34 -6.12 21.62
N GLY A 247 7.58 -6.51 20.36
CA GLY A 247 7.69 -5.55 19.26
C GLY A 247 8.85 -4.55 19.34
N TYR A 248 10.01 -4.92 19.92
CA TYR A 248 11.15 -4.00 20.01
C TYR A 248 11.60 -3.49 18.62
N LEU A 249 11.67 -2.16 18.47
CA LEU A 249 12.06 -1.48 17.23
C LEU A 249 13.28 -0.59 17.46
N TYR A 250 14.25 -0.71 16.57
CA TYR A 250 15.29 0.29 16.35
C TYR A 250 14.79 1.37 15.40
N GLU A 251 15.52 2.49 15.32
CA GLU A 251 15.34 3.53 14.31
C GLU A 251 16.59 3.64 13.44
N LEU A 252 16.47 3.35 12.15
CA LEU A 252 17.49 3.61 11.14
C LEU A 252 17.29 5.02 10.59
N CYS A 253 18.06 5.98 11.07
CA CYS A 253 18.09 7.33 10.53
C CYS A 253 18.93 7.34 9.24
N VAL A 254 18.29 7.56 8.10
CA VAL A 254 18.97 7.74 6.81
C VAL A 254 19.10 9.22 6.53
N THR A 255 20.33 9.70 6.34
CA THR A 255 20.60 11.10 5.97
C THR A 255 21.15 11.15 4.56
N ALA A 256 20.50 11.90 3.68
CA ALA A 256 21.00 12.24 2.34
C ALA A 256 21.45 13.70 2.34
N LYS A 257 22.72 13.96 1.99
CA LYS A 257 23.32 15.30 1.98
C LYS A 257 23.79 15.69 0.60
N SER A 258 23.54 16.94 0.23
CA SER A 258 24.24 17.62 -0.85
C SER A 258 25.06 18.78 -0.29
N GLN A 259 25.63 19.60 -1.16
CA GLN A 259 26.37 20.80 -0.73
C GLN A 259 25.47 21.85 -0.07
N THR A 260 24.17 21.84 -0.40
CA THR A 260 23.22 22.90 -0.03
C THR A 260 22.05 22.41 0.81
N GLU A 261 21.72 21.12 0.73
CA GLU A 261 20.53 20.55 1.36
C GLU A 261 20.86 19.27 2.13
N CYS A 262 19.99 18.94 3.08
CA CYS A 262 20.04 17.73 3.87
C CYS A 262 18.61 17.22 4.01
N ASP A 263 18.43 15.91 3.84
CA ASP A 263 17.19 15.22 4.11
C ASP A 263 17.42 14.10 5.11
N ILE A 264 16.53 13.99 6.10
CA ILE A 264 16.60 12.99 7.15
C ILE A 264 15.31 12.19 7.12
N TYR A 265 15.44 10.87 7.01
CA TYR A 265 14.32 9.94 7.02
C TYR A 265 14.55 8.85 8.09
N PRO A 266 13.71 8.78 9.14
CA PRO A 266 13.72 7.69 10.09
C PRO A 266 12.94 6.49 9.54
N LEU A 267 13.55 5.31 9.55
CA LEU A 267 12.87 4.05 9.27
C LEU A 267 12.94 3.15 10.49
N ARG A 268 11.80 2.68 10.98
CA ARG A 268 11.76 1.70 12.09
C ARG A 268 12.21 0.33 11.60
N VAL A 269 13.01 -0.35 12.41
CA VAL A 269 13.61 -1.65 12.07
C VAL A 269 13.45 -2.62 13.23
N GLY A 270 12.70 -3.70 13.01
CA GLY A 270 12.67 -4.83 13.93
C GLY A 270 13.70 -5.88 13.54
N ILE A 271 14.72 -6.09 14.37
CA ILE A 271 15.74 -7.13 14.12
C ILE A 271 15.11 -8.50 14.38
N ARG A 272 14.75 -9.21 13.30
CA ARG A 272 14.17 -10.55 13.36
C ARG A 272 14.58 -11.44 12.20
N SER A 273 14.52 -12.76 12.38
CA SER A 273 14.63 -13.74 11.29
C SER A 273 13.33 -14.53 11.12
N VAL A 274 13.02 -14.89 9.88
CA VAL A 274 11.85 -15.71 9.52
C VAL A 274 12.29 -16.83 8.59
N ALA A 275 11.94 -18.07 8.90
CA ALA A 275 12.28 -19.22 8.07
C ALA A 275 11.26 -20.36 8.21
N VAL A 276 11.21 -21.23 7.20
CA VAL A 276 10.53 -22.52 7.29
C VAL A 276 11.59 -23.62 7.30
N LYS A 277 11.52 -24.53 8.26
CA LYS A 277 12.42 -25.70 8.36
C LYS A 277 11.60 -26.96 8.63
N GLY A 278 11.54 -27.85 7.64
CA GLY A 278 10.63 -28.98 7.69
C GLY A 278 9.19 -28.50 7.79
N GLU A 279 8.50 -28.89 8.85
CA GLU A 279 7.09 -28.54 9.11
C GLU A 279 6.94 -27.36 10.09
N GLN A 280 8.05 -26.73 10.49
CA GLN A 280 8.03 -25.62 11.46
C GLN A 280 8.19 -24.28 10.76
N PHE A 281 7.33 -23.33 11.14
CA PHE A 281 7.53 -21.92 10.90
C PHE A 281 8.35 -21.35 12.06
N LEU A 282 9.47 -20.69 11.75
CA LEU A 282 10.43 -20.21 12.72
C LEU A 282 10.49 -18.68 12.69
N ILE A 283 10.34 -18.07 13.86
CA ILE A 283 10.69 -16.66 14.10
C ILE A 283 11.86 -16.66 15.08
N ASN A 284 12.96 -16.00 14.72
CA ASN A 284 14.19 -15.96 15.52
C ASN A 284 14.68 -17.36 15.91
N HIS A 285 14.65 -18.29 14.93
CA HIS A 285 15.01 -19.71 15.08
C HIS A 285 14.14 -20.52 16.04
N LYS A 286 13.04 -19.96 16.55
CA LYS A 286 12.09 -20.64 17.45
C LYS A 286 10.79 -20.98 16.73
N PRO A 287 10.20 -22.18 16.96
CA PRO A 287 8.90 -22.53 16.42
C PRO A 287 7.82 -21.53 16.83
N PHE A 288 7.05 -21.04 15.86
CA PHE A 288 5.95 -20.13 16.05
C PHE A 288 4.61 -20.80 15.73
N TYR A 289 3.59 -20.48 16.52
CA TYR A 289 2.23 -20.97 16.32
C TYR A 289 1.27 -19.78 16.19
N PHE A 290 0.61 -19.68 15.04
CA PHE A 290 -0.29 -18.58 14.71
C PHE A 290 -1.64 -18.74 15.44
N THR A 291 -2.09 -17.69 16.10
CA THR A 291 -3.45 -17.54 16.65
C THR A 291 -4.05 -16.22 16.19
N GLY A 292 -5.34 -16.19 15.89
CA GLY A 292 -6.05 -14.98 15.49
C GLY A 292 -6.93 -15.18 14.26
N PHE A 293 -6.93 -14.20 13.36
CA PHE A 293 -8.05 -14.01 12.42
C PHE A 293 -7.61 -13.72 10.97
N GLY A 294 -8.46 -14.12 10.02
CA GLY A 294 -8.62 -13.36 8.78
C GLY A 294 -9.54 -12.18 9.08
N ARG A 295 -9.08 -10.96 8.81
CA ARG A 295 -9.85 -9.73 9.09
C ARG A 295 -10.50 -9.17 7.83
N HIS A 296 -11.23 -8.06 7.95
CA HIS A 296 -11.58 -7.17 6.84
C HIS A 296 -11.46 -5.71 7.29
N GLU A 297 -11.12 -4.80 6.36
CA GLU A 297 -11.42 -3.38 6.53
C GLU A 297 -12.91 -3.20 6.19
N ASP A 298 -13.78 -3.30 7.19
CA ASP A 298 -15.23 -3.18 7.04
C ASP A 298 -15.83 -2.64 8.34
N ALA A 299 -16.64 -1.59 8.24
CA ALA A 299 -17.37 -1.03 9.35
C ALA A 299 -18.61 -0.26 8.88
N ASP A 300 -19.57 -0.13 9.80
CA ASP A 300 -20.78 0.65 9.57
C ASP A 300 -20.46 2.07 9.08
N LEU A 301 -21.27 2.53 8.11
CA LEU A 301 -21.27 3.87 7.49
C LEU A 301 -20.05 4.23 6.64
N ARG A 302 -18.84 3.82 7.03
CA ARG A 302 -17.58 4.17 6.36
C ARG A 302 -17.10 3.12 5.35
N GLY A 303 -17.72 1.93 5.32
CA GLY A 303 -17.31 0.81 4.50
C GLY A 303 -15.86 0.41 4.82
N LYS A 304 -14.97 0.50 3.84
CA LYS A 304 -13.52 0.20 3.99
C LYS A 304 -12.67 1.40 4.40
N GLY A 305 -13.30 2.55 4.69
CA GLY A 305 -12.59 3.76 5.09
C GLY A 305 -11.81 3.58 6.40
N PHE A 306 -10.54 3.95 6.39
CA PHE A 306 -9.67 3.87 7.59
C PHE A 306 -10.20 4.73 8.74
N ASP A 307 -10.02 4.25 9.98
CA ASP A 307 -10.42 4.93 11.21
C ASP A 307 -9.53 4.57 12.41
N ASN A 308 -9.01 5.58 13.09
CA ASN A 308 -8.15 5.36 14.25
C ASN A 308 -8.91 4.74 15.44
N VAL A 309 -10.17 5.12 15.67
CA VAL A 309 -10.94 4.59 16.81
C VAL A 309 -11.20 3.10 16.61
N LEU A 310 -11.58 2.69 15.40
CA LEU A 310 -11.77 1.30 15.02
C LEU A 310 -10.46 0.50 15.11
N MET A 311 -9.37 1.05 14.57
CA MET A 311 -8.05 0.41 14.66
C MET A 311 -7.66 0.14 16.11
N VAL A 312 -7.77 1.14 16.99
CA VAL A 312 -7.45 0.99 18.42
C VAL A 312 -8.36 -0.04 19.08
N HIS A 313 -9.67 0.03 18.82
CA HIS A 313 -10.64 -0.84 19.46
C HIS A 313 -10.46 -2.31 19.05
N ASP A 314 -10.30 -2.58 17.76
CA ASP A 314 -10.13 -3.95 17.28
C ASP A 314 -8.81 -4.57 17.76
N HIS A 315 -7.73 -3.79 17.85
CA HIS A 315 -6.48 -4.29 18.42
C HIS A 315 -6.59 -4.56 19.92
N ALA A 316 -7.35 -3.76 20.66
CA ALA A 316 -7.66 -4.05 22.06
C ALA A 316 -8.45 -5.36 22.21
N LEU A 317 -9.40 -5.64 21.30
CA LEU A 317 -10.14 -6.91 21.27
C LEU A 317 -9.24 -8.11 20.89
N MET A 318 -8.33 -7.91 19.93
CA MET A 318 -7.37 -8.93 19.53
C MET A 318 -6.39 -9.28 20.65
N ASP A 319 -5.87 -8.28 21.35
CA ASP A 319 -5.03 -8.47 22.52
C ASP A 319 -5.79 -9.22 23.63
N TRP A 320 -7.00 -8.76 23.97
CA TRP A 320 -7.85 -9.37 24.99
C TRP A 320 -8.15 -10.85 24.72
N ILE A 321 -8.38 -11.25 23.47
CA ILE A 321 -8.69 -12.63 23.11
C ILE A 321 -7.43 -13.51 22.95
N GLY A 322 -6.23 -12.93 23.06
CA GLY A 322 -4.95 -13.63 22.94
C GLY A 322 -4.54 -13.94 21.50
N ALA A 323 -4.97 -13.14 20.54
CA ALA A 323 -4.54 -13.26 19.15
C ALA A 323 -3.11 -12.71 18.99
N ASN A 324 -2.21 -13.51 18.43
CA ASN A 324 -0.82 -13.10 18.15
C ASN A 324 -0.58 -12.77 16.68
N SER A 325 -1.57 -13.00 15.81
CA SER A 325 -1.44 -12.83 14.38
C SER A 325 -2.75 -12.52 13.67
N TYR A 326 -2.64 -11.96 12.47
CA TYR A 326 -3.78 -11.87 11.54
C TYR A 326 -3.32 -11.91 10.08
N ARG A 327 -4.27 -12.11 9.17
CA ARG A 327 -4.08 -11.97 7.72
C ARG A 327 -4.88 -10.79 7.17
N THR A 328 -4.27 -9.96 6.32
CA THR A 328 -4.89 -8.81 5.63
C THR A 328 -5.89 -9.25 4.55
N SER A 329 -6.96 -9.93 4.96
CA SER A 329 -7.90 -10.55 4.03
C SER A 329 -8.81 -9.46 3.43
N HIS A 330 -9.02 -9.35 2.11
CA HIS A 330 -8.36 -10.05 1.00
C HIS A 330 -7.64 -9.05 0.11
N TYR A 331 -6.91 -8.12 0.72
CA TYR A 331 -6.28 -6.98 0.06
C TYR A 331 -5.28 -6.32 1.03
N PRO A 332 -4.26 -5.61 0.53
CA PRO A 332 -3.33 -4.88 1.38
C PRO A 332 -4.08 -3.91 2.29
N TYR A 333 -3.84 -3.92 3.61
CA TYR A 333 -4.50 -3.01 4.56
C TYR A 333 -3.80 -1.65 4.62
N ALA A 334 -4.40 -0.69 5.33
CA ALA A 334 -3.78 0.59 5.65
C ALA A 334 -2.42 0.38 6.34
N GLU A 335 -1.41 1.16 5.96
CA GLU A 335 -0.03 1.04 6.48
C GLU A 335 -0.02 1.24 8.01
N GLU A 336 -0.95 2.03 8.55
CA GLU A 336 -1.16 2.23 9.98
C GLU A 336 -1.40 0.92 10.75
N MET A 337 -2.04 -0.08 10.12
CA MET A 337 -2.26 -1.40 10.74
C MET A 337 -0.94 -2.17 10.89
N LEU A 338 -0.05 -2.06 9.89
CA LEU A 338 1.26 -2.71 9.89
C LEU A 338 2.23 -1.97 10.83
N ASP A 339 2.16 -0.64 10.86
CA ASP A 339 2.87 0.19 11.83
C ASP A 339 2.50 -0.19 13.27
N TRP A 340 1.20 -0.38 13.55
CA TRP A 340 0.73 -0.86 14.85
C TRP A 340 1.24 -2.27 15.15
N ALA A 341 1.18 -3.18 14.17
CA ALA A 341 1.63 -4.55 14.34
C ALA A 341 3.14 -4.65 14.61
N ASP A 342 3.94 -3.79 13.98
CA ASP A 342 5.37 -3.68 14.25
C ASP A 342 5.63 -3.26 15.70
N GLU A 343 4.95 -2.20 16.17
CA GLU A 343 5.11 -1.66 17.53
C GLU A 343 4.70 -2.66 18.62
N HIS A 344 3.63 -3.42 18.38
CA HIS A 344 3.04 -4.31 19.39
C HIS A 344 3.48 -5.77 19.23
N GLY A 345 4.39 -6.06 18.30
CA GLY A 345 4.88 -7.41 18.07
C GLY A 345 3.79 -8.36 17.55
N ILE A 346 2.85 -7.88 16.74
CA ILE A 346 1.79 -8.72 16.14
C ILE A 346 2.31 -9.28 14.81
N VAL A 347 2.09 -10.57 14.56
CA VAL A 347 2.55 -11.25 13.35
C VAL A 347 1.53 -11.14 12.22
N VAL A 348 1.97 -10.74 11.03
CA VAL A 348 1.07 -10.49 9.90
C VAL A 348 1.41 -11.38 8.70
N ILE A 349 0.38 -12.03 8.16
CA ILE A 349 0.40 -12.59 6.80
C ILE A 349 -0.18 -11.54 5.87
N ASP A 350 0.64 -10.99 4.98
CA ASP A 350 0.24 -9.88 4.15
C ASP A 350 -0.19 -10.33 2.76
N GLU A 351 -1.37 -9.91 2.32
CA GLU A 351 -2.10 -10.49 1.21
C GLU A 351 -2.40 -9.47 0.11
N THR A 352 -2.20 -9.89 -1.15
CA THR A 352 -2.63 -9.09 -2.31
C THR A 352 -4.15 -9.09 -2.49
N ALA A 353 -4.67 -8.17 -3.32
CA ALA A 353 -6.08 -8.14 -3.70
C ALA A 353 -6.55 -9.26 -4.66
N ALA A 354 -5.73 -10.29 -4.88
CA ALA A 354 -5.97 -11.38 -5.82
C ALA A 354 -6.91 -12.46 -5.27
N VAL A 355 -8.20 -12.13 -5.20
CA VAL A 355 -9.29 -13.01 -4.76
C VAL A 355 -10.36 -13.08 -5.84
N GLY A 356 -11.10 -14.20 -5.93
CA GLY A 356 -12.15 -14.37 -6.94
C GLY A 356 -11.66 -14.95 -8.28
N PHE A 357 -10.41 -15.45 -8.34
CA PHE A 357 -9.93 -16.32 -9.42
C PHE A 357 -10.51 -17.74 -9.29
N ASN A 358 -11.84 -17.83 -9.19
CA ASN A 358 -12.59 -19.07 -8.97
C ASN A 358 -14.06 -18.87 -9.38
N LEU A 359 -14.50 -19.61 -10.40
CA LEU A 359 -15.87 -19.53 -10.92
C LEU A 359 -16.87 -20.45 -10.20
N SER A 360 -16.40 -21.25 -9.23
CA SER A 360 -17.15 -22.36 -8.61
C SER A 360 -17.57 -22.09 -7.16
N LEU A 361 -17.31 -20.90 -6.62
CA LEU A 361 -17.57 -20.63 -5.21
C LEU A 361 -19.06 -20.43 -4.87
N GLY A 362 -19.88 -19.94 -5.81
CA GLY A 362 -21.29 -19.65 -5.56
C GLY A 362 -21.53 -18.50 -4.55
N ILE A 363 -20.51 -17.66 -4.35
CA ILE A 363 -20.51 -16.47 -3.48
C ILE A 363 -20.23 -15.21 -4.29
N GLY A 364 -20.49 -14.04 -3.72
CA GLY A 364 -20.41 -12.76 -4.44
C GLY A 364 -21.69 -12.42 -5.20
N PHE A 365 -21.64 -11.38 -6.03
CA PHE A 365 -22.77 -10.98 -6.88
C PHE A 365 -22.57 -11.49 -8.30
N GLU A 366 -23.20 -12.62 -8.60
CA GLU A 366 -23.11 -13.28 -9.91
C GLU A 366 -24.29 -12.86 -10.78
N ALA A 367 -24.02 -12.07 -11.81
CA ALA A 367 -24.96 -11.74 -12.85
C ALA A 367 -24.36 -12.10 -14.21
N GLY A 368 -25.21 -12.42 -15.19
CA GLY A 368 -24.77 -12.82 -16.53
C GLY A 368 -24.18 -14.23 -16.62
N ASN A 369 -23.64 -14.56 -17.80
CA ASN A 369 -23.01 -15.86 -18.04
C ASN A 369 -21.52 -15.81 -17.70
N LYS A 370 -21.07 -16.75 -16.87
CA LYS A 370 -19.65 -16.94 -16.59
C LYS A 370 -18.93 -17.55 -17.80
N PRO A 371 -17.65 -17.23 -18.03
CA PRO A 371 -16.85 -17.94 -19.02
C PRO A 371 -16.76 -19.42 -18.66
N LYS A 372 -16.70 -20.29 -19.68
CA LYS A 372 -16.61 -21.75 -19.47
C LYS A 372 -15.26 -22.17 -18.90
N GLU A 373 -14.19 -21.50 -19.30
CA GLU A 373 -12.82 -21.75 -18.84
C GLU A 373 -12.25 -20.52 -18.15
N LEU A 374 -11.83 -20.69 -16.89
CA LEU A 374 -11.29 -19.59 -16.07
C LEU A 374 -9.98 -19.02 -16.63
N TYR A 375 -9.07 -19.88 -17.12
CA TYR A 375 -7.78 -19.47 -17.68
C TYR A 375 -7.85 -19.54 -19.20
N SER A 376 -8.28 -18.43 -19.79
CA SER A 376 -8.53 -18.27 -21.23
C SER A 376 -8.38 -16.80 -21.61
N GLU A 377 -8.30 -16.51 -22.91
CA GLU A 377 -8.23 -15.12 -23.40
C GLU A 377 -9.47 -14.29 -23.03
N GLU A 378 -10.63 -14.94 -22.83
CA GLU A 378 -11.90 -14.30 -22.45
C GLU A 378 -11.99 -13.95 -20.96
N ALA A 379 -11.12 -14.55 -20.12
CA ALA A 379 -11.15 -14.44 -18.67
C ALA A 379 -9.75 -14.14 -18.12
N VAL A 380 -9.14 -15.06 -17.36
CA VAL A 380 -7.79 -14.86 -16.81
C VAL A 380 -6.75 -15.14 -17.89
N ASN A 381 -6.24 -14.07 -18.49
CA ASN A 381 -5.30 -14.11 -19.61
C ASN A 381 -3.90 -13.57 -19.21
N GLY A 382 -3.04 -13.34 -20.21
CA GLY A 382 -1.69 -12.80 -19.98
C GLY A 382 -1.67 -11.40 -19.36
N GLU A 383 -2.64 -10.55 -19.67
CA GLU A 383 -2.76 -9.21 -19.11
C GLU A 383 -3.18 -9.28 -17.64
N THR A 384 -4.13 -10.16 -17.28
CA THR A 384 -4.49 -10.44 -15.88
C THR A 384 -3.28 -10.90 -15.08
N GLN A 385 -2.40 -11.72 -15.67
CA GLN A 385 -1.16 -12.13 -15.02
C GLN A 385 -0.21 -10.95 -14.77
N GLN A 386 -0.11 -10.00 -15.71
CA GLN A 386 0.72 -8.80 -15.53
C GLN A 386 0.15 -7.87 -14.46
N ALA A 387 -1.17 -7.65 -14.45
CA ALA A 387 -1.84 -6.88 -13.41
C ALA A 387 -1.66 -7.52 -12.03
N HIS A 388 -1.76 -8.85 -11.93
CA HIS A 388 -1.48 -9.59 -10.70
C HIS A 388 -0.02 -9.43 -10.25
N LEU A 389 0.94 -9.53 -11.18
CA LEU A 389 2.35 -9.29 -10.89
C LEU A 389 2.60 -7.87 -10.40
N GLN A 390 1.93 -6.87 -11.00
CA GLN A 390 2.04 -5.48 -10.59
C GLN A 390 1.49 -5.27 -9.17
N ALA A 391 0.34 -5.86 -8.84
CA ALA A 391 -0.22 -5.82 -7.48
C ALA A 391 0.73 -6.45 -6.44
N ILE A 392 1.40 -7.55 -6.78
CA ILE A 392 2.44 -8.17 -5.92
C ILE A 392 3.63 -7.21 -5.73
N LYS A 393 4.09 -6.55 -6.81
CA LYS A 393 5.21 -5.61 -6.73
C LYS A 393 4.89 -4.45 -5.81
N GLU A 394 3.70 -3.87 -5.91
CA GLU A 394 3.30 -2.72 -5.09
C GLU A 394 3.18 -3.08 -3.62
N LEU A 395 2.54 -4.21 -3.29
CA LEU A 395 2.47 -4.73 -1.92
C LEU A 395 3.87 -4.88 -1.32
N ILE A 396 4.77 -5.61 -2.00
CA ILE A 396 6.13 -5.83 -1.48
C ILE A 396 6.92 -4.51 -1.44
N ALA A 397 6.77 -3.63 -2.43
CA ALA A 397 7.49 -2.36 -2.46
C ALA A 397 7.10 -1.40 -1.33
N ARG A 398 5.86 -1.52 -0.83
CA ARG A 398 5.35 -0.81 0.33
C ARG A 398 5.82 -1.48 1.63
N ASP A 399 5.61 -2.79 1.74
CA ASP A 399 5.63 -3.46 3.04
C ASP A 399 6.92 -4.23 3.37
N LYS A 400 7.90 -4.25 2.45
CA LYS A 400 9.18 -4.98 2.60
C LYS A 400 9.94 -4.72 3.90
N ASN A 401 9.76 -3.55 4.52
CA ASN A 401 10.50 -3.14 5.71
C ASN A 401 9.73 -3.36 7.03
N HIS A 402 8.45 -3.76 6.98
CA HIS A 402 7.67 -4.05 8.19
C HIS A 402 8.13 -5.38 8.83
N PRO A 403 8.71 -5.38 10.04
CA PRO A 403 9.10 -6.61 10.73
C PRO A 403 7.94 -7.56 11.04
N SER A 404 6.73 -7.02 11.26
CA SER A 404 5.51 -7.79 11.50
C SER A 404 5.14 -8.71 10.33
N VAL A 405 5.47 -8.33 9.09
CA VAL A 405 5.20 -9.14 7.91
C VAL A 405 6.17 -10.32 7.85
N VAL A 406 5.63 -11.52 8.05
CA VAL A 406 6.41 -12.78 8.04
C VAL A 406 6.16 -13.62 6.79
N MET A 407 5.10 -13.34 6.05
CA MET A 407 4.73 -14.12 4.86
C MET A 407 3.88 -13.29 3.89
N TRP A 408 4.13 -13.49 2.59
CA TRP A 408 3.32 -12.93 1.51
C TRP A 408 2.29 -13.96 1.00
N SER A 409 1.01 -13.61 1.04
CA SER A 409 -0.08 -14.35 0.42
C SER A 409 -0.37 -13.80 -0.98
N ILE A 410 -0.01 -14.56 -2.00
CA ILE A 410 -0.10 -14.09 -3.40
C ILE A 410 -1.52 -14.10 -3.97
N ALA A 411 -2.46 -14.87 -3.40
CA ALA A 411 -3.85 -14.97 -3.83
C ALA A 411 -4.66 -15.83 -2.84
N THR A 412 -5.98 -15.63 -2.79
CA THR A 412 -6.90 -16.44 -1.97
C THR A 412 -7.89 -17.25 -2.82
N ASN A 413 -8.17 -18.48 -2.38
CA ASN A 413 -9.22 -19.37 -2.90
C ASN A 413 -9.18 -19.63 -4.42
N ARG A 414 -7.98 -19.67 -5.01
CA ARG A 414 -7.75 -19.99 -6.42
C ARG A 414 -7.88 -21.50 -6.68
N ILE A 415 -8.52 -21.91 -7.78
CA ILE A 415 -8.51 -23.32 -8.20
C ILE A 415 -7.06 -23.70 -8.60
N PRO A 416 -6.44 -24.73 -8.00
CA PRO A 416 -5.08 -25.13 -8.34
C PRO A 416 -5.03 -25.65 -9.78
N VAL A 417 -4.25 -24.99 -10.64
CA VAL A 417 -3.92 -25.57 -11.94
C VAL A 417 -2.81 -26.60 -11.73
N ARG A 418 -3.15 -27.88 -11.92
CA ARG A 418 -2.20 -29.02 -11.88
C ARG A 418 -0.99 -28.90 -12.83
N LYS A 419 -0.90 -27.85 -13.67
CA LYS A 419 0.12 -27.69 -14.73
C LYS A 419 0.96 -26.39 -14.74
N VAL A 420 0.67 -25.36 -13.93
CA VAL A 420 1.33 -24.03 -14.08
C VAL A 420 2.45 -23.74 -13.06
N HIS A 421 2.62 -24.57 -12.03
CA HIS A 421 3.64 -24.37 -10.98
C HIS A 421 5.11 -24.45 -11.46
N GLY A 422 5.35 -24.82 -12.71
CA GLY A 422 6.68 -24.95 -13.30
C GLY A 422 7.37 -23.63 -13.68
N ASN A 423 6.63 -22.58 -14.03
CA ASN A 423 7.24 -21.37 -14.62
C ASN A 423 7.37 -20.19 -13.64
N ILE A 424 6.43 -20.02 -12.72
CA ILE A 424 6.51 -18.95 -11.71
C ILE A 424 7.68 -19.21 -10.76
N SER A 425 7.80 -20.43 -10.22
CA SER A 425 8.90 -20.82 -9.31
C SER A 425 10.30 -20.72 -9.95
N ARG A 426 10.43 -20.95 -11.27
CA ARG A 426 11.70 -20.87 -12.00
C ARG A 426 12.15 -19.43 -12.28
N HIS A 427 11.21 -18.49 -12.47
CA HIS A 427 11.56 -17.07 -12.67
C HIS A 427 12.07 -16.43 -11.38
N TRP A 428 11.49 -16.82 -10.22
CA TRP A 428 11.93 -16.38 -8.89
C TRP A 428 13.35 -16.83 -8.51
N ARG A 429 13.75 -18.08 -8.86
CA ARG A 429 15.15 -18.52 -8.68
C ARG A 429 16.13 -17.70 -9.51
N LYS A 430 15.72 -17.18 -10.68
CA LYS A 430 16.59 -16.33 -11.51
C LYS A 430 16.71 -14.90 -11.00
N GLN A 431 15.64 -14.31 -10.46
CA GLN A 431 15.71 -12.92 -9.94
C GLN A 431 16.45 -12.80 -8.59
N ARG A 432 16.38 -13.80 -7.70
CA ARG A 432 17.23 -13.85 -6.49
C ARG A 432 18.73 -14.02 -6.82
N VAL A 433 19.06 -14.75 -7.88
CA VAL A 433 20.46 -15.01 -8.29
C VAL A 433 21.05 -13.85 -9.10
N ASN A 434 20.23 -13.06 -9.81
CA ASN A 434 20.73 -11.93 -10.61
C ASN A 434 20.87 -10.62 -9.82
N SER A 435 20.12 -10.42 -8.74
CA SER A 435 20.33 -9.30 -7.80
C SER A 435 21.60 -9.49 -6.95
N THR A 436 22.09 -10.71 -6.81
CA THR A 436 23.32 -11.04 -6.04
C THR A 436 24.58 -11.23 -6.89
N ARG A 437 24.49 -11.20 -8.24
CA ARG A 437 25.63 -11.47 -9.14
C ARG A 437 26.28 -10.25 -9.79
N ARG A 438 25.79 -9.03 -9.60
CA ARG A 438 26.54 -7.80 -9.93
C ARG A 438 27.43 -7.35 -8.76
N VAL A 439 28.17 -8.28 -8.17
CA VAL A 439 29.27 -8.01 -7.26
C VAL A 439 30.42 -8.92 -7.66
N ARG A 440 31.21 -8.46 -8.64
CA ARG A 440 32.63 -8.78 -8.85
C ARG A 440 33.09 -8.02 -10.10
N SER A 441 33.74 -6.89 -9.87
CA SER A 441 34.63 -6.28 -10.85
C SER A 441 35.84 -7.21 -11.04
N PRO A 442 36.39 -7.38 -12.26
CA PRO A 442 37.58 -8.18 -12.48
C PRO A 442 38.80 -7.43 -11.95
N ALA A 443 39.54 -8.08 -11.05
CA ALA A 443 40.89 -7.66 -10.71
C ALA A 443 41.81 -7.85 -11.93
N SER A 444 42.60 -6.81 -12.16
CA SER A 444 43.71 -6.67 -13.10
C SER A 444 44.70 -7.84 -13.10
N MET A 445 45.13 -8.24 -14.30
CA MET A 445 46.54 -8.42 -14.66
C MET A 445 46.83 -7.51 -15.84
#